data_AF-A0A836X474-F1
#
_entry.id   AF-A0A836X474-F1
#
_cell.length_a   1.000
_cell.length_b   1.000
_cell.length_c   1.000
_cell.angle_alpha   90.00
_cell.angle_beta   90.00
_cell.angle_gamma   90.00
#
_symmetry.space_group_name_H-M   'P 1'
#
loop_
_entity.id
_entity.type
_entity.pdbx_description
1 polymer ?
#
loop_
_entity_poly.entity_id
_entity_poly.type
_entity_poly.pdbx_seq_one_letter_code
_entity_poly.pdbx_strand_id
1 'polypeptide(L)' 'TFIADEAVQIHGGMGYMRETEVNRLYRCTKVLEIAAGTQEVRKMIIAGEMLKG' A
#
# COMPACT_ATOMS: atom_id res chain seq x y z
N THR A 1 -1.07 3.06 1.29
CA THR A 1 -0.93 2.06 2.38
C THR A 1 -1.04 2.69 3.76
N PHE A 2 -0.61 3.94 3.94
CA PHE A 2 -0.75 4.71 5.20
C PHE A 2 -1.98 4.40 6.05
N ILE A 3 -3.19 4.49 5.51
CA ILE A 3 -4.43 4.22 6.28
C ILE A 3 -4.45 2.81 6.87
N ALA A 4 -4.07 1.79 6.09
CA ALA A 4 -4.03 0.41 6.57
C ALA A 4 -2.88 0.18 7.56
N ASP A 5 -1.74 0.87 7.36
CA ASP A 5 -0.59 0.82 8.28
C ASP A 5 -0.99 1.39 9.67
N GLU A 6 -1.62 2.56 9.70
CA GLU A 6 -2.13 3.18 10.94
C GLU A 6 -3.24 2.35 11.58
N ALA A 7 -4.14 1.77 10.78
CA ALA A 7 -5.20 0.91 11.30
C ALA A 7 -4.63 -0.31 12.04
N VAL A 8 -3.58 -0.96 11.51
CA VAL A 8 -2.89 -2.05 12.20
C VAL A 8 -2.29 -1.55 13.52
N GLN A 9 -1.64 -0.39 13.52
CA GLN A 9 -1.01 0.17 14.72
C GLN A 9 -2.04 0.47 15.83
N ILE A 10 -3.20 1.04 15.48
CA ILE A 10 -4.30 1.32 16.43
C ILE A 10 -4.83 0.03 17.06
N HIS A 11 -4.90 -1.07 16.30
CA HIS A 11 -5.35 -2.37 16.80
C HIS A 11 -4.26 -3.11 17.61
N GLY A 12 -3.04 -2.56 17.69
CA GLY A 12 -1.92 -3.14 18.44
C GLY A 12 -1.60 -4.57 17.98
N GLY A 13 -1.30 -5.46 18.93
CA GLY A 13 -0.98 -6.87 18.63
C GLY A 13 -2.07 -7.60 17.86
N MET A 14 -3.34 -7.25 18.10
CA MET A 14 -4.48 -7.82 17.36
C MET A 14 -4.42 -7.46 15.87
N GLY A 15 -3.92 -6.27 15.52
CA GLY A 15 -3.77 -5.84 14.12
C GLY A 15 -2.84 -6.72 13.28
N TYR A 16 -1.97 -7.50 13.92
CA TYR A 16 -1.07 -8.45 13.27
C TYR A 16 -1.60 -9.90 13.24
N MET A 17 -2.68 -10.20 13.99
CA MET A 17 -3.29 -11.52 14.01
C MET A 17 -3.98 -11.82 12.66
N ARG A 18 -3.72 -13.01 12.11
CA ARG A 18 -4.08 -13.37 10.74
C ARG A 18 -5.59 -13.46 10.52
N GLU A 19 -6.33 -13.70 11.58
CA GLU A 19 -7.78 -13.83 11.64
C GLU A 19 -8.49 -12.47 11.55
N THR A 20 -7.75 -11.37 11.71
CA THR A 20 -8.34 -10.03 11.72
C THR A 20 -8.48 -9.44 10.33
N GLU A 21 -9.58 -8.72 10.14
CA GLU A 21 -9.86 -8.04 8.86
C GLU A 21 -8.82 -6.94 8.57
N VAL A 22 -8.37 -6.23 9.60
CA VAL A 22 -7.33 -5.20 9.45
C VAL A 22 -6.02 -5.77 8.92
N ASN A 23 -5.62 -6.97 9.35
CA ASN A 23 -4.45 -7.66 8.81
C ASN A 23 -4.65 -8.07 7.35
N ARG A 24 -5.83 -8.60 7.01
CA ARG A 24 -6.17 -8.98 5.63
C ARG A 24 -6.07 -7.77 4.70
N LEU A 25 -6.66 -6.64 5.09
CA LEU A 25 -6.63 -5.40 4.32
C LEU A 25 -5.22 -4.83 4.20
N TYR A 26 -4.45 -4.81 5.29
CA TYR A 26 -3.03 -4.41 5.26
C TYR A 26 -2.26 -5.22 4.20
N ARG A 27 -2.35 -6.55 4.22
CA ARG A 27 -1.68 -7.41 3.22
C ARG A 27 -2.17 -7.16 1.80
N CYS A 28 -3.47 -7.00 1.59
CA CYS A 28 -4.02 -6.68 0.27
C CYS A 28 -3.46 -5.35 -0.26
N THR A 29 -3.40 -4.31 0.58
CA THR A 29 -2.89 -3.00 0.15
C THR A 29 -1.41 -3.01 -0.20
N LYS A 30 -0.58 -3.84 0.46
CA LYS A 30 0.84 -4.03 0.09
C LYS A 30 0.99 -4.69 -1.29
N VAL A 31 0.13 -5.66 -1.63
CA VAL A 31 0.13 -6.25 -2.98
C VAL A 31 -0.19 -5.20 -4.05
N LEU A 32 -1.10 -4.27 -3.76
CA LEU A 32 -1.46 -3.20 -4.70
C LEU A 32 -0.30 -2.22 -5.00
N GLU A 33 0.74 -2.18 -4.16
CA GLU A 33 1.90 -1.33 -4.42
C GLU A 33 2.73 -1.82 -5.61
N ILE A 34 2.71 -3.13 -5.88
CA ILE A 34 3.42 -3.76 -7.00
C ILE A 34 2.47 -4.20 -8.13
N ALA A 35 1.20 -4.43 -7.80
CA ALA A 35 0.19 -4.81 -8.79
C ALA A 35 0.00 -3.68 -9.83
N ALA A 36 -0.17 -4.09 -11.09
CA ALA A 36 -0.33 -3.18 -12.23
C ALA A 36 0.80 -2.14 -12.37
N GLY A 37 2.02 -2.53 -11.98
CA GLY A 37 3.21 -1.69 -12.01
C GLY A 37 3.61 -1.20 -10.62
N THR A 38 4.90 -1.19 -10.34
CA THR A 38 5.40 -0.73 -9.04
C THR A 38 5.21 0.77 -8.87
N GLN A 39 5.26 1.25 -7.63
CA GLN A 39 5.18 2.69 -7.35
C GLN A 39 6.28 3.48 -8.06
N GLU A 40 7.49 2.93 -8.15
CA GLU A 40 8.64 3.55 -8.80
C GLU A 40 8.39 3.71 -10.30
N VAL A 41 7.88 2.66 -10.97
CA VAL A 41 7.55 2.72 -12.39
C VAL A 41 6.49 3.77 -12.66
N ARG A 42 5.43 3.84 -11.83
CA ARG A 42 4.41 4.88 -11.96
C ARG A 42 4.98 6.30 -11.80
N LYS A 43 5.86 6.51 -10.81
CA LYS A 43 6.54 7.79 -10.61
C LYS A 43 7.40 8.18 -11.82
N MET A 44 8.15 7.23 -12.40
CA MET A 44 8.95 7.48 -13.60
C MET A 44 8.08 7.86 -14.81
N ILE A 45 6.95 7.17 -15.02
CA ILE A 45 6.00 7.50 -16.09
C ILE A 45 5.47 8.92 -15.90
N ILE A 46 4.97 9.25 -14.69
CA ILE A 46 4.43 10.59 -14.39
C ILE A 46 5.52 11.66 -14.61
N ALA A 47 6.73 11.45 -14.11
CA ALA A 47 7.85 12.37 -14.31
C ALA A 47 8.19 12.56 -15.80
N GLY A 48 8.19 11.47 -16.58
CA GLY A 48 8.42 11.51 -18.02
C GLY A 48 7.34 12.29 -18.78
N GLU A 49 6.07 12.16 -18.38
CA GLU A 49 4.98 12.94 -18.98
C GLU A 49 5.03 14.42 -18.57
N MET A 50 5.42 14.73 -17.34
CA MET A 50 5.57 16.11 -16.87
C MET A 50 6.69 16.88 -17.59
N LEU A 51 7.77 16.20 -18.01
CA LEU A 51 8.92 16.80 -18.70
C LEU A 51 8.72 16.97 -20.22
N LYS A 52 7.66 16.39 -20.79
CA LYS A 52 7.32 16.54 -22.22
C LYS A 52 6.49 17.79 -22.52
N GLY A 53 5.95 18.45 -21.50
CA GLY A 53 5.30 19.76 -21.59
C GLY A 53 6.32 20.89 -21.56
#